data_AF-A0A850ACB2-F1
#
_entry.id   AF-A0A850ACB2-F1
#
_cell.length_a   1.000
_cell.length_b   1.000
_cell.length_c   1.000
_cell.angle_alpha   90.00
_cell.angle_beta   90.00
_cell.angle_gamma   90.00
#
_symmetry.space_group_name_H-M   'P 1'
#
loop_
_entity.id
_entity.type
_entity.pdbx_description
1 polymer ?
#
loop_
_entity_poly.entity_id
_entity_poly.type
_entity_poly.pdbx_seq_one_letter_code
_entity_poly.pdbx_strand_id
1 'polypeptide(L)'
;MMKIEGEFTFQGARERVWELLQDPEVLAQTLPGTEKLEKTGEDQYESAMRVQVGPVNGVFSCKVTLKDKQPPERYTMLVDSKGAQGFANGAAQVELAAQSANSTLMKYQAELQVGGRLAGVGQRLLDTVGRSMTRQALEALNQALQARIAGDSPAAQTYTAPTQAEFARAVAKDVLRESFRSRPAVWIGAGVVIIIFLAWIILSTIN
;
A
#
# COMPACT_ATOMS: atom_id res chain seq x y z
N MET A 1 13.45 8.03 -9.27
CA MET A 1 12.23 7.49 -9.92
C MET A 1 11.82 6.26 -9.14
N MET A 2 10.55 6.17 -8.78
CA MET A 2 9.97 5.06 -8.02
C MET A 2 8.96 4.33 -8.91
N LYS A 3 8.96 2.99 -8.87
CA LYS A 3 8.03 2.16 -9.64
C LYS A 3 7.33 1.17 -8.72
N ILE A 4 6.02 1.10 -8.85
CA ILE A 4 5.19 0.12 -8.14
C ILE A 4 4.32 -0.59 -9.16
N GLU A 5 4.37 -1.91 -9.19
CA GLU A 5 3.48 -2.72 -10.01
C GLU A 5 3.04 -3.95 -9.24
N GLY A 6 1.93 -4.52 -9.65
CA GLY A 6 1.41 -5.72 -9.03
C GLY A 6 0.04 -6.11 -9.54
N GLU A 7 -0.47 -7.17 -8.93
CA GLU A 7 -1.78 -7.70 -9.20
C GLU A 7 -2.51 -7.94 -7.88
N PHE A 8 -3.83 -7.77 -7.88
CA PHE A 8 -4.68 -8.03 -6.73
C PHE A 8 -6.02 -8.59 -7.19
N THR A 9 -6.49 -9.64 -6.53
CA THR A 9 -7.77 -10.27 -6.87
C THR A 9 -8.86 -9.82 -5.89
N PHE A 10 -9.84 -9.11 -6.42
CA PHE A 10 -11.06 -8.74 -5.70
C PHE A 10 -12.07 -9.89 -5.74
N GLN A 11 -12.80 -10.06 -4.64
CA GLN A 11 -13.87 -11.04 -4.49
C GLN A 11 -15.24 -10.46 -4.90
N GLY A 12 -15.32 -9.84 -6.07
CA GLY A 12 -16.58 -9.32 -6.60
C GLY A 12 -16.58 -9.18 -8.11
N ALA A 13 -17.78 -9.01 -8.66
CA ALA A 13 -17.99 -8.70 -10.08
C ALA A 13 -17.26 -7.41 -10.45
N ARG A 14 -16.77 -7.35 -11.69
CA ARG A 14 -15.91 -6.26 -12.20
C ARG A 14 -16.58 -4.89 -12.05
N GLU A 15 -17.88 -4.83 -12.30
CA GLU A 15 -18.70 -3.62 -12.20
C GLU A 15 -18.73 -3.08 -10.76
N ARG A 16 -18.86 -3.96 -9.76
CA ARG A 16 -18.86 -3.57 -8.35
C ARG A 16 -17.49 -3.11 -7.88
N VAL A 17 -16.43 -3.75 -8.36
CA VAL A 17 -15.05 -3.31 -8.10
C VAL A 17 -14.82 -1.91 -8.69
N TRP A 18 -15.25 -1.71 -9.94
CA TRP A 18 -15.15 -0.42 -10.62
C TRP A 18 -15.86 0.69 -9.83
N GLU A 19 -17.12 0.48 -9.44
CA GLU A 19 -17.90 1.42 -8.62
C GLU A 19 -17.17 1.75 -7.31
N LEU A 20 -16.66 0.73 -6.61
CA LEU A 20 -15.96 0.90 -5.34
C LEU A 20 -14.69 1.75 -5.48
N LEU A 21 -13.91 1.56 -6.54
CA LEU A 21 -12.68 2.30 -6.81
C LEU A 21 -12.91 3.79 -7.14
N GLN A 22 -14.17 4.20 -7.34
CA GLN A 22 -14.56 5.60 -7.59
C GLN A 22 -15.33 6.23 -6.43
N ASP A 23 -15.65 5.45 -5.40
CA ASP A 23 -16.47 5.88 -4.28
C ASP A 23 -15.61 6.67 -3.27
N PRO A 24 -15.77 8.00 -3.17
CA PRO A 24 -14.94 8.82 -2.30
C PRO A 24 -15.06 8.44 -0.82
N GLU A 25 -16.22 7.97 -0.37
CA GLU A 25 -16.42 7.59 1.03
C GLU A 25 -15.64 6.32 1.37
N VAL A 26 -15.66 5.33 0.47
CA VAL A 26 -14.87 4.11 0.65
C VAL A 26 -13.39 4.40 0.52
N LEU A 27 -12.99 5.17 -0.48
CA LEU A 27 -11.59 5.53 -0.67
C LEU A 27 -11.04 6.26 0.56
N ALA A 28 -11.80 7.18 1.15
CA ALA A 28 -11.41 7.89 2.36
C ALA A 28 -11.13 6.94 3.54
N GLN A 29 -11.92 5.87 3.66
CA GLN A 29 -11.82 4.90 4.75
C GLN A 29 -10.75 3.83 4.53
N THR A 30 -10.43 3.51 3.27
CA THR A 30 -9.56 2.38 2.92
C THR A 30 -8.11 2.79 2.63
N LEU A 31 -7.85 4.07 2.33
CA LEU A 31 -6.50 4.57 2.09
C LEU A 31 -5.75 4.85 3.42
N PRO A 32 -4.62 4.18 3.71
CA PRO A 32 -3.90 4.35 4.97
C PRO A 32 -3.44 5.78 5.22
N GLY A 33 -3.69 6.30 6.43
CA GLY A 33 -3.26 7.63 6.84
C GLY A 33 -4.09 8.78 6.27
N THR A 34 -5.18 8.49 5.56
CA THR A 34 -6.09 9.53 5.05
C THR A 34 -6.75 10.27 6.20
N GLU A 35 -6.55 11.58 6.26
CA GLU A 35 -7.23 12.48 7.18
C GLU A 35 -8.45 13.12 6.53
N LYS A 36 -8.36 13.32 5.22
CA LYS A 36 -9.37 13.98 4.42
C LYS A 36 -9.31 13.47 2.99
N LEU A 37 -10.46 13.23 2.36
CA LEU A 37 -10.59 12.99 0.93
C LEU A 37 -11.89 13.63 0.46
N GLU A 38 -11.80 14.47 -0.55
CA GLU A 38 -12.93 15.17 -1.16
C GLU A 38 -12.89 15.00 -2.66
N LYS A 39 -14.06 14.77 -3.26
CA LYS A 39 -14.23 14.87 -4.71
C LYS A 39 -14.40 16.36 -5.05
N THR A 40 -13.46 16.91 -5.80
CA THR A 40 -13.42 18.35 -6.15
C THR A 40 -13.93 18.64 -7.56
N GLY A 41 -14.20 17.60 -8.34
CA GLY A 41 -14.80 17.70 -9.67
C GLY A 41 -15.09 16.33 -10.27
N GLU A 42 -15.47 16.30 -11.54
CA GLU A 42 -15.53 15.05 -12.29
C GLU A 42 -14.12 14.45 -12.38
N ASP A 43 -13.97 13.23 -11.91
CA ASP A 43 -12.71 12.49 -11.88
C ASP A 43 -11.55 13.22 -11.18
N GLN A 44 -11.87 14.15 -10.28
CA GLN A 44 -10.90 14.95 -9.54
C GLN A 44 -11.12 14.80 -8.04
N TYR A 45 -10.03 14.55 -7.33
CA TYR A 45 -10.03 14.33 -5.89
C TYR A 45 -8.89 15.11 -5.24
N GLU A 46 -9.15 15.64 -4.06
CA GLU A 46 -8.14 16.22 -3.19
C GLU A 46 -8.13 15.49 -1.86
N SER A 47 -6.94 15.22 -1.33
CA SER A 47 -6.76 14.44 -0.11
C SER A 47 -5.65 15.02 0.75
N ALA A 48 -5.75 14.82 2.07
CA ALA A 48 -4.66 15.01 3.00
C ALA A 48 -4.35 13.68 3.68
N MET A 49 -3.08 13.28 3.64
CA MET A 49 -2.61 12.01 4.20
C MET A 49 -1.45 12.24 5.17
N ARG A 50 -1.52 11.62 6.33
CA ARG A 50 -0.42 11.54 7.29
C ARG A 50 0.24 10.17 7.22
N VAL A 51 1.51 10.16 6.83
CA VAL A 51 2.35 8.95 6.76
C VAL A 51 3.33 8.97 7.93
N GLN A 52 3.48 7.84 8.62
CA GLN A 52 4.43 7.66 9.73
C GLN A 52 5.07 6.28 9.69
N VAL A 53 6.02 6.09 8.77
CA VAL A 53 6.72 4.82 8.58
C VAL A 53 8.23 5.03 8.66
N GLY A 54 8.81 4.72 9.83
CA GLY A 54 10.23 4.91 10.06
C GLY A 54 10.67 6.35 9.73
N PRO A 55 11.69 6.56 8.87
CA PRO A 55 12.13 7.90 8.46
C PRO A 55 11.19 8.59 7.46
N VAL A 56 10.17 7.89 6.93
CA VAL A 56 9.12 8.49 6.08
C VAL A 56 8.00 8.97 6.98
N ASN A 57 8.08 10.22 7.42
CA ASN A 57 7.05 10.84 8.24
C ASN A 57 6.62 12.19 7.67
N GLY A 58 5.33 12.50 7.67
CA GLY A 58 4.85 13.79 7.21
C GLY A 58 3.37 13.82 6.88
N VAL A 59 2.88 15.04 6.63
CA VAL A 59 1.55 15.29 6.09
C VAL A 59 1.73 15.73 4.64
N PHE A 60 0.96 15.10 3.75
CA PHE A 60 0.99 15.34 2.31
C PHE A 60 -0.41 15.69 1.83
N SER A 61 -0.52 16.80 1.11
CA SER A 61 -1.69 17.12 0.30
C SER A 61 -1.53 16.46 -1.06
N CYS A 62 -2.57 15.78 -1.52
CA CYS A 62 -2.59 15.02 -2.76
C CYS A 62 -3.73 15.50 -3.64
N LYS A 63 -3.46 15.70 -4.93
CA LYS A 63 -4.45 15.88 -5.98
C LYS A 63 -4.40 14.68 -6.90
N VAL A 64 -5.55 14.08 -7.14
CA VAL A 64 -5.70 12.93 -8.03
C VAL A 64 -6.64 13.30 -9.17
N THR A 65 -6.25 12.97 -10.39
CA THR A 65 -7.11 13.11 -11.57
C THR A 65 -7.17 11.78 -12.32
N LEU A 66 -8.39 11.29 -12.60
CA LEU A 66 -8.57 10.12 -13.45
C LEU A 66 -8.68 10.56 -14.92
N LYS A 67 -8.06 9.79 -15.82
CA LYS A 67 -8.00 10.00 -17.26
C LYS A 67 -8.20 8.68 -17.99
N ASP A 68 -8.48 8.77 -19.29
CA ASP A 68 -8.56 7.62 -20.20
C ASP A 68 -9.48 6.49 -19.71
N LYS A 69 -10.56 6.85 -19.01
CA LYS A 69 -11.49 5.90 -18.42
C LYS A 69 -12.20 5.09 -19.50
N GLN A 70 -12.18 3.78 -19.35
CA GLN A 70 -12.99 2.85 -20.11
C GLN A 70 -13.72 1.95 -19.11
N PRO A 71 -14.89 2.37 -18.61
CA PRO A 71 -15.65 1.57 -17.65
C PRO A 71 -16.10 0.22 -18.22
N PRO A 72 -16.07 -0.89 -17.44
CA PRO A 72 -15.47 -1.07 -16.11
C PRO A 72 -14.05 -1.69 -16.18
N GLU A 73 -13.25 -1.31 -17.17
CA GLU A 73 -12.04 -2.03 -17.57
C GLU A 73 -10.75 -1.35 -17.16
N ARG A 74 -10.59 -0.04 -17.41
CA ARG A 74 -9.32 0.63 -17.13
C ARG A 74 -9.42 2.14 -16.96
N TYR A 75 -8.42 2.71 -16.31
CA TYR A 75 -8.19 4.15 -16.25
C TYR A 75 -6.72 4.47 -15.94
N THR A 76 -6.33 5.70 -16.25
CA THR A 76 -5.06 6.30 -15.83
C THR A 76 -5.33 7.23 -14.64
N MET A 77 -4.52 7.15 -13.60
CA MET A 77 -4.54 8.02 -12.44
C MET A 77 -3.31 8.93 -12.47
N LEU A 78 -3.53 10.24 -12.49
CA LEU A 78 -2.47 11.24 -12.32
C LEU A 78 -2.46 11.70 -10.86
N VAL A 79 -1.28 11.73 -10.26
CA VAL A 79 -1.07 12.05 -8.84
C VAL A 79 -0.09 13.21 -8.73
N ASP A 80 -0.50 14.29 -8.06
CA ASP A 80 0.40 15.36 -7.60
C ASP A 80 0.29 15.45 -6.08
N SER A 81 1.36 15.12 -5.37
CA SER A 81 1.39 15.19 -3.90
C SER A 81 2.54 16.02 -3.38
N LYS A 82 2.27 16.86 -2.38
CA LYS A 82 3.24 17.78 -1.78
C LYS A 82 3.07 17.83 -0.27
N GLY A 83 4.19 17.93 0.43
CA GLY A 83 4.25 18.14 1.87
C GLY A 83 5.55 18.84 2.26
N ALA A 84 5.69 19.19 3.54
CA ALA A 84 6.90 19.86 4.04
C ALA A 84 8.20 19.07 3.78
N GLN A 85 8.08 17.75 3.66
CA GLN A 85 9.20 16.84 3.48
C GLN A 85 9.59 16.63 2.01
N GLY A 86 8.74 17.04 1.07
CA GLY A 86 8.98 16.80 -0.35
C GLY A 86 7.69 16.55 -1.12
N PHE A 87 7.83 15.90 -2.26
CA PHE A 87 6.72 15.61 -3.17
C PHE A 87 6.87 14.21 -3.77
N ALA A 88 5.74 13.64 -4.23
CA ALA A 88 5.69 12.42 -5.02
C ALA A 88 4.62 12.57 -6.10
N ASN A 89 5.05 12.76 -7.35
CA ASN A 89 4.19 13.06 -8.48
C ASN A 89 4.35 12.03 -9.58
N GLY A 90 3.29 11.66 -10.27
CA GLY A 90 3.39 10.76 -11.42
C GLY A 90 2.06 10.18 -11.85
N ALA A 91 2.11 8.99 -12.44
CA ALA A 91 0.94 8.35 -13.01
C ALA A 91 0.87 6.87 -12.63
N ALA A 92 -0.35 6.34 -12.56
CA ALA A 92 -0.63 4.93 -12.43
C ALA A 92 -1.66 4.49 -13.48
N GLN A 93 -1.50 3.29 -14.01
CA GLN A 93 -2.46 2.63 -14.88
C GLN A 93 -3.12 1.51 -14.08
N VAL A 94 -4.43 1.39 -14.22
CA VAL A 94 -5.24 0.34 -13.57
C VAL A 94 -6.04 -0.37 -14.64
N GLU A 95 -5.99 -1.70 -14.63
CA GLU A 95 -6.75 -2.58 -15.50
C GLU A 95 -7.50 -3.63 -14.68
N LEU A 96 -8.75 -3.89 -15.03
CA LEU A 96 -9.65 -4.84 -14.38
C LEU A 96 -10.10 -5.90 -15.40
N ALA A 97 -9.81 -7.17 -15.09
CA ALA A 97 -10.23 -8.32 -15.87
C ALA A 97 -11.10 -9.25 -15.01
N ALA A 98 -12.30 -9.56 -15.49
CA ALA A 98 -13.13 -10.58 -14.84
C ALA A 98 -12.44 -11.95 -14.95
N GLN A 99 -12.29 -12.65 -13.83
CA GLN A 99 -11.81 -14.04 -13.77
C GLN A 99 -12.99 -15.02 -13.65
N SER A 100 -14.09 -14.56 -13.05
CA SER A 100 -15.37 -15.26 -12.98
C SER A 100 -16.48 -14.25 -12.71
N ALA A 101 -17.74 -14.69 -12.54
CA ALA A 101 -18.86 -13.81 -12.22
C ALA A 101 -18.66 -12.98 -10.94
N ASN A 102 -17.91 -13.51 -9.95
CA ASN A 102 -17.70 -12.88 -8.64
C ASN A 102 -16.21 -12.71 -8.31
N SER A 103 -15.34 -12.67 -9.32
CA SER A 103 -13.91 -12.48 -9.12
C SER A 103 -13.31 -11.60 -10.21
N THR A 104 -12.53 -10.61 -9.80
CA THR A 104 -11.91 -9.64 -10.70
C THR A 104 -10.43 -9.50 -10.36
N LEU A 105 -9.58 -9.69 -11.37
CA LEU A 105 -8.15 -9.41 -11.28
C LEU A 105 -7.92 -7.93 -11.62
N MET A 106 -7.33 -7.20 -10.69
CA MET A 106 -6.77 -5.88 -10.93
C MET A 106 -5.28 -6.00 -11.21
N LYS A 107 -4.83 -5.43 -12.33
CA LYS A 107 -3.40 -5.16 -12.59
C LYS A 107 -3.16 -3.67 -12.44
N TYR A 108 -2.03 -3.31 -11.86
CA TYR A 108 -1.65 -1.90 -11.72
C TYR A 108 -0.17 -1.69 -11.94
N GLN A 109 0.16 -0.54 -12.51
CA GLN A 109 1.53 -0.08 -12.69
C GLN A 109 1.59 1.42 -12.45
N ALA A 110 2.50 1.87 -11.60
CA ALA A 110 2.69 3.26 -11.22
C ALA A 110 4.16 3.67 -11.35
N GLU A 111 4.37 4.87 -11.88
CA GLU A 111 5.66 5.53 -11.94
C GLU A 111 5.56 6.90 -11.26
N LEU A 112 6.40 7.12 -10.25
CA LEU A 112 6.39 8.32 -9.42
C LEU A 112 7.77 8.96 -9.37
N GLN A 113 7.83 10.27 -9.57
CA GLN A 113 8.97 11.11 -9.25
C GLN A 113 8.87 11.58 -7.81
N VAL A 114 9.86 11.21 -7.01
CA VAL A 114 9.97 11.64 -5.61
C VAL A 114 11.10 12.64 -5.47
N GLY A 115 10.87 13.73 -4.74
CA GLY A 115 11.84 14.81 -4.55
C GLY A 115 11.80 15.45 -3.16
N GLY A 116 12.71 16.40 -2.93
CA GLY A 116 12.88 17.06 -1.63
C GLY A 116 13.65 16.21 -0.61
N ARG A 117 13.43 16.44 0.69
CA ARG A 117 14.07 15.67 1.77
C ARG A 117 13.65 14.20 1.74
N LEU A 118 12.43 13.93 1.29
CA LEU A 118 11.87 12.59 1.14
C LEU A 118 12.73 11.70 0.21
N ALA A 119 13.30 12.26 -0.86
CA ALA A 119 14.17 11.52 -1.77
C ALA A 119 15.48 11.03 -1.08
N GLY A 120 15.90 11.71 -0.01
CA GLY A 120 17.09 11.36 0.77
C GLY A 120 16.91 10.13 1.67
N VAL A 121 15.69 9.62 1.84
CA VAL A 121 15.39 8.42 2.65
C VAL A 121 15.90 7.12 1.99
N GLY A 122 16.15 7.18 0.67
CA GLY A 122 16.66 6.05 -0.11
C GLY A 122 15.56 5.29 -0.85
N GLN A 123 15.84 4.94 -2.11
CA GLN A 123 14.87 4.37 -3.04
C GLN A 123 14.25 3.06 -2.53
N ARG A 124 15.07 2.14 -2.00
CA ARG A 124 14.59 0.83 -1.51
C ARG A 124 13.51 0.98 -0.44
N LEU A 125 13.69 1.91 0.49
CA LEU A 125 12.72 2.12 1.56
C LEU A 125 11.44 2.77 1.04
N LEU A 126 11.55 3.77 0.16
CA LEU A 126 10.38 4.37 -0.50
C LEU A 126 9.56 3.31 -1.26
N ASP A 127 10.22 2.43 -2.01
CA ASP A 127 9.57 1.35 -2.73
C ASP A 127 8.84 0.38 -1.78
N THR A 128 9.47 -0.03 -0.66
CA THR A 128 8.84 -0.91 0.34
C THR A 128 7.62 -0.23 0.99
N VAL A 129 7.74 1.05 1.38
CA VAL A 129 6.61 1.79 1.98
C VAL A 129 5.46 1.92 0.99
N GLY A 130 5.72 2.32 -0.25
CA GLY A 130 4.68 2.47 -1.26
C GLY A 130 3.98 1.16 -1.63
N ARG A 131 4.74 0.05 -1.75
CA ARG A 131 4.16 -1.29 -1.93
C ARG A 131 3.29 -1.71 -0.74
N SER A 132 3.74 -1.45 0.48
CA SER A 132 2.97 -1.78 1.68
C SER A 132 1.67 -0.97 1.77
N MET A 133 1.72 0.33 1.50
CA MET A 133 0.53 1.19 1.46
C MET A 133 -0.48 0.73 0.39
N THR A 134 0.01 0.43 -0.81
CA THR A 134 -0.83 -0.06 -1.92
C THR A 134 -1.55 -1.34 -1.52
N ARG A 135 -0.81 -2.32 -0.99
CA ARG A 135 -1.39 -3.60 -0.56
C ARG A 135 -2.44 -3.42 0.53
N GLN A 136 -2.16 -2.62 1.56
CA GLN A 136 -3.11 -2.38 2.65
C GLN A 136 -4.39 -1.71 2.15
N ALA A 137 -4.27 -0.72 1.25
CA ALA A 137 -5.42 -0.09 0.63
C ALA A 137 -6.29 -1.09 -0.16
N LEU A 138 -5.66 -1.96 -0.97
CA LEU A 138 -6.38 -2.97 -1.76
C LEU A 138 -7.03 -4.04 -0.88
N GLU A 139 -6.36 -4.47 0.19
CA GLU A 139 -6.93 -5.39 1.18
C GLU A 139 -8.17 -4.78 1.87
N ALA A 140 -8.10 -3.51 2.29
CA ALA A 140 -9.21 -2.77 2.89
C ALA A 140 -10.37 -2.55 1.91
N LEU A 141 -10.07 -2.20 0.65
CA LEU A 141 -11.07 -2.09 -0.42
C LEU A 141 -11.79 -3.42 -0.64
N ASN A 142 -11.07 -4.54 -0.68
CA ASN A 142 -11.70 -5.85 -0.84
C ASN A 142 -12.62 -6.20 0.33
N GLN A 143 -12.25 -5.83 1.56
CA GLN A 143 -13.12 -6.00 2.72
C GLN A 143 -14.39 -5.15 2.60
N ALA A 144 -14.26 -3.87 2.23
CA ALA A 144 -15.40 -2.99 2.00
C ALA A 144 -16.31 -3.50 0.87
N LEU A 145 -15.74 -4.08 -0.18
CA LEU A 145 -16.47 -4.73 -1.26
C LEU A 145 -17.30 -5.91 -0.74
N GLN A 146 -16.71 -6.79 0.07
CA GLN A 146 -17.41 -7.94 0.65
C GLN A 146 -18.58 -7.51 1.52
N ALA A 147 -18.38 -6.51 2.39
CA ALA A 147 -19.43 -5.97 3.24
C ALA A 147 -20.62 -5.44 2.40
N ARG A 148 -20.32 -4.67 1.34
CA ARG A 148 -21.36 -4.15 0.42
C ARG A 148 -22.12 -5.27 -0.31
N ILE A 149 -21.43 -6.33 -0.74
CA ILE A 149 -22.07 -7.47 -1.43
C ILE A 149 -22.98 -8.25 -0.47
N ALA A 150 -22.57 -8.40 0.79
CA ALA A 150 -23.34 -9.11 1.81
C ALA A 150 -24.66 -8.41 2.21
N GLY A 151 -24.92 -7.20 1.69
CA GLY A 151 -26.11 -6.42 2.03
C GLY A 151 -26.01 -5.69 3.37
N ASP A 152 -24.83 -5.71 4.01
CA ASP A 152 -24.52 -4.81 5.10
C ASP A 152 -24.46 -3.38 4.52
N SER A 153 -25.53 -2.61 4.74
CA SER A 153 -25.56 -1.19 4.40
C SER A 153 -24.30 -0.51 4.96
N PRO A 154 -23.56 0.27 4.15
CA PRO A 154 -22.36 0.98 4.63
C PRO A 154 -22.69 2.06 5.68
N ALA A 155 -23.97 2.28 5.99
CA ALA A 155 -24.42 3.24 7.00
C ALA A 155 -24.26 2.79 8.47
N ALA A 156 -23.77 1.57 8.76
CA ALA A 156 -23.65 1.11 10.16
C ALA A 156 -22.40 0.26 10.49
N GLN A 157 -21.42 0.16 9.59
CA GLN A 157 -20.11 -0.37 9.95
C GLN A 157 -19.05 0.69 9.62
N THR A 158 -18.70 1.48 10.64
CA THR A 158 -17.54 2.35 10.60
C THR A 158 -16.30 1.48 10.48
N TYR A 159 -15.88 1.16 9.24
CA TYR A 159 -14.54 0.63 9.03
C TYR A 159 -13.58 1.70 9.54
N THR A 160 -12.97 1.41 10.67
CA THR A 160 -11.94 2.27 11.26
C THR A 160 -10.66 1.95 10.50
N ALA A 161 -10.19 2.89 9.69
CA ALA A 161 -8.89 2.78 9.06
C ALA A 161 -7.84 2.36 10.12
N PRO A 162 -6.90 1.47 9.80
CA PRO A 162 -5.94 0.99 10.77
C PRO A 162 -5.24 2.17 11.43
N THR A 163 -5.14 2.12 12.76
CA THR A 163 -4.46 3.16 13.53
C THR A 163 -3.02 3.29 13.05
N GLN A 164 -2.41 4.47 13.23
CA GLN A 164 -1.01 4.70 12.82
C GLN A 164 -0.04 3.67 13.42
N ALA A 165 -0.34 3.16 14.63
CA ALA A 165 0.45 2.11 15.28
C ALA A 165 0.31 0.74 14.57
N GLU A 166 -0.89 0.37 14.15
CA GLU A 166 -1.14 -0.84 13.36
C GLU A 166 -0.48 -0.76 12.00
N PHE A 167 -0.54 0.42 11.36
CA PHE A 167 0.15 0.71 10.12
C PHE A 167 1.67 0.61 10.27
N ALA A 168 2.27 1.28 11.25
CA ALA A 168 3.71 1.20 11.51
C ALA A 168 4.18 -0.24 11.78
N ARG A 169 3.37 -1.04 12.50
CA ARG A 169 3.64 -2.46 12.73
C ARG A 169 3.55 -3.30 11.46
N ALA A 170 2.54 -3.06 10.62
CA ALA A 170 2.38 -3.76 9.34
C ALA A 170 3.57 -3.49 8.42
N VAL A 171 4.00 -2.23 8.30
CA VAL A 171 5.18 -1.90 7.49
C VAL A 171 6.46 -2.43 8.13
N ALA A 172 6.64 -2.34 9.45
CA ALA A 172 7.80 -2.93 10.11
C ALA A 172 7.88 -4.45 9.87
N LYS A 173 6.75 -5.16 9.92
CA LYS A 173 6.66 -6.59 9.60
C LYS A 173 7.03 -6.87 8.14
N ASP A 174 6.62 -6.03 7.19
CA ASP A 174 6.99 -6.18 5.78
C ASP A 174 8.47 -5.93 5.54
N VAL A 175 9.02 -4.86 6.12
CA VAL A 175 10.45 -4.52 6.04
C VAL A 175 11.29 -5.65 6.65
N LEU A 176 10.87 -6.20 7.79
CA LEU A 176 11.50 -7.38 8.38
C LEU A 176 11.39 -8.57 7.43
N ARG A 177 10.20 -8.93 6.94
CA ARG A 177 10.00 -10.06 6.02
C ARG A 177 10.85 -9.95 4.75
N GLU A 178 10.99 -8.75 4.18
CA GLU A 178 11.84 -8.48 3.01
C GLU A 178 13.34 -8.58 3.35
N SER A 179 13.73 -8.12 4.54
CA SER A 179 15.10 -8.25 5.06
C SER A 179 15.49 -9.71 5.31
N PHE A 180 14.53 -10.56 5.69
CA PHE A 180 14.72 -11.99 5.90
C PHE A 180 14.67 -12.81 4.60
N ARG A 181 13.89 -12.39 3.60
CA ARG A 181 13.76 -13.09 2.32
C ARG A 181 14.99 -12.91 1.41
N SER A 182 15.81 -11.88 1.65
CA SER A 182 16.90 -11.51 0.74
C SER A 182 18.24 -12.22 0.98
N ARG A 183 18.44 -13.06 2.02
CA ARG A 183 19.74 -13.76 2.23
C ARG A 183 19.62 -15.12 2.97
N PRO A 184 19.20 -16.23 2.32
CA PRO A 184 19.23 -17.56 2.97
C PRO A 184 20.66 -18.01 3.36
N ALA A 185 21.69 -17.57 2.63
CA ALA A 185 23.08 -17.96 2.88
C ALA A 185 23.74 -17.28 4.11
N VAL A 186 23.24 -16.12 4.57
CA VAL A 186 23.83 -15.43 5.73
C VAL A 186 23.34 -16.01 7.06
N TRP A 187 22.15 -16.61 7.08
CA TRP A 187 21.60 -17.25 8.28
C TRP A 187 22.18 -18.64 8.55
N ILE A 188 22.60 -19.38 7.50
CA ILE A 188 23.37 -20.62 7.71
C ILE A 188 24.72 -20.28 8.35
N GLY A 189 25.37 -19.18 7.95
CA GLY A 189 26.62 -18.72 8.56
C GLY A 189 26.44 -18.23 10.01
N ALA A 190 25.47 -17.35 10.28
CA ALA A 190 25.28 -16.79 11.62
C ALA A 190 24.77 -17.81 12.65
N GLY A 191 23.88 -18.73 12.24
CA GLY A 191 23.41 -19.82 13.10
C GLY A 191 24.53 -20.81 13.43
N VAL A 192 25.35 -21.19 12.45
CA VAL A 192 26.51 -22.08 12.65
C VAL A 192 27.57 -21.42 13.55
N VAL A 193 27.84 -20.13 13.40
CA VAL A 193 28.79 -19.40 14.27
C VAL A 193 28.30 -19.35 15.73
N ILE A 194 27.00 -19.14 15.96
CA ILE A 194 26.43 -19.14 17.31
C ILE A 194 26.48 -20.56 17.93
N ILE A 195 26.18 -21.60 17.15
CA ILE A 195 26.25 -22.99 17.62
C ILE A 195 27.69 -23.40 17.95
N ILE A 196 28.66 -23.03 17.10
CA ILE A 196 30.10 -23.28 17.34
C ILE A 196 30.58 -22.53 18.59
N PHE A 197 30.17 -21.27 18.76
CA PHE A 197 30.54 -20.47 19.92
C PHE A 197 29.96 -21.03 21.23
N LEU A 198 28.71 -21.51 21.20
CA LEU A 198 28.10 -22.16 22.36
C LEU A 198 28.72 -23.53 22.66
N ALA A 199 29.07 -24.32 21.65
CA ALA A 199 29.76 -25.59 21.84
C ALA A 199 31.17 -25.41 22.46
N TRP A 200 31.90 -24.37 22.04
CA TRP A 200 33.21 -24.03 22.61
C TRP A 200 33.12 -23.67 24.10
N ILE A 201 32.13 -22.84 24.49
CA ILE A 201 31.92 -22.45 25.90
C ILE A 201 31.62 -23.68 26.78
N ILE A 202 30.81 -24.62 26.28
CA ILE A 202 30.45 -25.84 27.01
C ILE A 202 31.66 -26.78 27.16
N LEU A 203 32.48 -26.94 26.11
CA LEU A 203 33.70 -27.75 26.21
C LEU A 203 34.76 -27.12 27.13
N SER A 204 34.86 -25.79 27.19
CA SER A 204 35.82 -25.10 28.06
C SER A 204 35.44 -25.07 29.55
N THR A 205 34.22 -25.50 29.91
CA THR A 205 33.77 -25.59 31.31
C THR A 205 33.88 -27.00 31.89
N ILE A 206 34.16 -28.01 31.06
CA ILE A 206 34.20 -29.44 31.44
C ILE A 206 35.65 -29.97 31.49
N ASN A 207 36.64 -29.18 31.06
CA ASN A 207 38.06 -29.53 31.03
C ASN A 207 38.89 -28.49 31.80
#